data_AF-A0A3N9VZL5-F1
#
_entry.id   AF-A0A3N9VZL5-F1
#
_cell.length_a   1.000
_cell.length_b   1.000
_cell.length_c   1.000
_cell.angle_alpha   90.00
_cell.angle_beta   90.00
_cell.angle_gamma   90.00
#
_symmetry.space_group_name_H-M   'P 1'
#
loop_
_entity.id
_entity.type
_entity.pdbx_description
1 polymer ?
#
loop_
_entity_poly.entity_id
_entity_poly.type
_entity_poly.pdbx_seq_one_letter_code
_entity_poly.pdbx_strand_id
1 'polypeptide(L)'
;MPANLRWADLRLQVVYRSKRLNTGHLIEADQAFGGRGAVGPHALMLFFVSDAPNEPHGYRLHTAHRTWPQSPDSDVLPQLLAEMAEVAADNIASIGREWSPIGPEGSMVNGGDLTLPPGAWYVGVGVSTLDSDQGRWYQVARTLREAAAAGRYMSAFNLKGQCYVLLTDDTALHIDRDPQARLGDDGVHCNKTLNPDRTTYYNPYENLTQQGDDETRDIWRQLGALHHTLTAHLLSGRRA
;
A
#
# COMPACT_ATOMS: atom_id res chain seq x y z
N MET A 1 -20.67 13.90 10.04
CA MET A 1 -20.80 13.66 8.58
C MET A 1 -21.47 12.31 8.35
N PRO A 2 -22.24 12.14 7.26
CA PRO A 2 -22.66 10.83 6.77
C PRO A 2 -21.46 9.89 6.59
N ALA A 3 -21.61 8.62 6.94
CA ALA A 3 -20.53 7.63 6.86
C ALA A 3 -19.90 7.55 5.45
N ASN A 4 -20.71 7.70 4.39
CA ASN A 4 -20.24 7.65 3.00
C ASN A 4 -19.27 8.78 2.64
N LEU A 5 -19.47 9.99 3.17
CA LEU A 5 -18.58 11.13 2.94
C LEU A 5 -17.23 10.93 3.64
N ARG A 6 -17.26 10.37 4.87
CA ARG A 6 -16.04 10.08 5.64
C ARG A 6 -15.19 8.99 4.96
N TRP A 7 -15.82 7.96 4.40
CA TRP A 7 -15.10 6.91 3.67
C TRP A 7 -14.53 7.39 2.35
N ALA A 8 -15.26 8.21 1.58
CA ALA A 8 -14.73 8.77 0.34
C ALA A 8 -13.48 9.64 0.60
N ASP A 9 -13.54 10.49 1.62
CA ASP A 9 -12.38 11.28 2.06
C ASP A 9 -11.21 10.37 2.51
N LEU A 10 -11.49 9.33 3.30
CA LEU A 10 -10.44 8.38 3.73
C LEU A 10 -9.76 7.70 2.55
N ARG A 11 -10.52 7.26 1.54
CA ARG A 11 -9.96 6.67 0.32
C ARG A 11 -9.02 7.65 -0.38
N LEU A 12 -9.39 8.93 -0.49
CA LEU A 12 -8.52 9.97 -1.08
C LEU A 12 -7.25 10.21 -0.25
N GLN A 13 -7.36 10.23 1.08
CA GLN A 13 -6.19 10.35 1.96
C GLN A 13 -5.26 9.14 1.81
N VAL A 14 -5.82 7.92 1.75
CA VAL A 14 -5.07 6.68 1.51
C VAL A 14 -4.36 6.72 0.17
N VAL A 15 -5.04 7.13 -0.90
CA VAL A 15 -4.43 7.32 -2.23
C VAL A 15 -3.23 8.26 -2.16
N TYR A 16 -3.39 9.41 -1.51
CA TYR A 16 -2.31 10.39 -1.35
C TYR A 16 -1.12 9.80 -0.56
N ARG A 17 -1.39 9.10 0.55
CA ARG A 17 -0.34 8.45 1.36
C ARG A 17 0.39 7.36 0.58
N SER A 18 -0.34 6.52 -0.15
CA SER A 18 0.24 5.46 -1.00
C SER A 18 1.13 6.04 -2.10
N LYS A 19 0.68 7.07 -2.83
CA LYS A 19 1.51 7.73 -3.86
C LYS A 19 2.78 8.36 -3.26
N ARG A 20 2.65 9.02 -2.11
CA ARG A 20 3.79 9.64 -1.42
C ARG A 20 4.79 8.60 -0.95
N LEU A 21 4.32 7.48 -0.39
CA LEU A 21 5.19 6.39 0.05
C LEU A 21 5.85 5.71 -1.14
N ASN A 22 5.13 5.39 -2.21
CA ASN A 22 5.70 4.78 -3.42
C ASN A 22 6.79 5.66 -4.05
N THR A 23 6.57 6.98 -4.10
CA THR A 23 7.59 7.93 -4.55
C THR A 23 8.82 7.95 -3.64
N GLY A 24 8.62 7.96 -2.31
CA GLY A 24 9.72 7.92 -1.35
C GLY A 24 10.52 6.61 -1.43
N HIS A 25 9.80 5.48 -1.50
CA HIS A 25 10.37 4.14 -1.68
C HIS A 25 11.21 4.06 -2.96
N LEU A 26 10.74 4.65 -4.06
CA LEU A 26 11.51 4.71 -5.29
C LEU A 26 12.82 5.50 -5.14
N ILE A 27 12.78 6.65 -4.46
CA ILE A 27 13.98 7.47 -4.25
C ILE A 27 15.02 6.68 -3.45
N GLU A 28 14.59 6.04 -2.35
CA GLU A 28 15.46 5.23 -1.50
C GLU A 28 16.03 4.03 -2.28
N ALA A 29 15.19 3.33 -3.04
CA ALA A 29 15.61 2.18 -3.85
C ALA A 29 16.60 2.58 -4.96
N ASP A 30 16.39 3.70 -5.64
CA ASP A 30 17.31 4.21 -6.66
C ASP A 30 18.67 4.60 -6.03
N GLN A 31 18.65 5.35 -4.93
CA GLN A 31 19.88 5.79 -4.26
C GLN A 31 20.70 4.63 -3.71
N ALA A 32 20.04 3.59 -3.19
CA ALA A 32 20.70 2.43 -2.62
C ALA A 32 21.04 1.32 -3.63
N PHE A 33 20.62 1.47 -4.90
CA PHE A 33 20.73 0.43 -5.93
C PHE A 33 22.18 -0.06 -6.12
N GLY A 34 22.37 -1.39 -6.09
CA GLY A 34 23.68 -2.02 -6.25
C GLY A 34 24.64 -1.85 -5.06
N GLY A 35 24.22 -1.16 -4.00
CA GLY A 35 24.96 -0.97 -2.77
C GLY A 35 24.58 -1.97 -1.66
N ARG A 36 25.31 -1.92 -0.55
CA ARG A 36 25.06 -2.77 0.64
C ARG A 36 23.70 -2.50 1.30
N GLY A 37 23.10 -1.34 1.05
CA GLY A 37 21.80 -0.94 1.59
C GLY A 37 20.65 -1.06 0.58
N ALA A 38 20.83 -1.80 -0.51
CA ALA A 38 19.82 -1.89 -1.57
C ALA A 38 18.45 -2.32 -1.00
N VAL A 39 17.40 -1.62 -1.45
CA VAL A 39 16.02 -1.81 -1.01
C VAL A 39 15.29 -2.65 -2.06
N GLY A 40 14.49 -3.61 -1.60
CA GLY A 40 13.65 -4.45 -2.44
C GLY A 40 12.56 -3.68 -3.17
N PRO A 41 11.93 -4.30 -4.19
CA PRO A 41 10.97 -3.65 -5.08
C PRO A 41 9.61 -3.38 -4.43
N HIS A 42 9.32 -3.97 -3.27
CA HIS A 42 8.01 -3.92 -2.63
C HIS A 42 8.07 -3.28 -1.24
N ALA A 43 6.95 -2.69 -0.80
CA ALA A 43 6.79 -2.12 0.54
C ALA A 43 5.36 -2.33 1.08
N LEU A 44 5.21 -2.85 2.30
CA LEU A 44 3.91 -2.99 2.97
C LEU A 44 3.47 -1.67 3.60
N MET A 45 2.18 -1.38 3.62
CA MET A 45 1.56 -0.25 4.28
C MET A 45 0.41 -0.72 5.17
N LEU A 46 0.38 -0.23 6.40
CA LEU A 46 -0.74 -0.42 7.32
C LEU A 46 -1.38 0.93 7.63
N PHE A 47 -2.69 1.00 7.50
CA PHE A 47 -3.47 2.21 7.68
C PHE A 47 -4.29 2.14 8.96
N PHE A 48 -4.17 3.17 9.79
CA PHE A 48 -4.94 3.34 11.01
C PHE A 48 -5.55 4.73 11.04
N VAL A 49 -6.68 4.91 11.70
CA VAL A 49 -7.22 6.24 11.97
C VAL A 49 -7.46 6.43 13.45
N SER A 50 -7.40 7.68 13.91
CA SER A 50 -7.80 8.07 15.26
C SER A 50 -8.75 9.25 15.18
N ASP A 51 -9.56 9.45 16.22
CA ASP A 51 -10.36 10.67 16.33
C ASP A 51 -9.44 11.89 16.44
N ALA A 52 -9.80 12.94 15.71
CA ALA A 52 -9.06 14.19 15.69
C ALA A 52 -10.06 15.33 15.45
N PRO A 53 -10.78 15.80 16.51
CA PRO A 53 -11.88 16.76 16.38
C PRO A 53 -11.50 18.10 15.74
N ASN A 54 -10.21 18.45 15.78
CA ASN A 54 -9.69 19.69 15.20
C ASN A 54 -9.25 19.54 13.74
N GLU A 55 -9.28 18.33 13.17
CA GLU A 55 -9.02 18.09 11.75
C GLU A 55 -10.30 18.31 10.94
N PRO A 56 -10.23 18.74 9.66
CA PRO A 56 -11.40 19.05 8.84
C PRO A 56 -12.45 17.92 8.75
N HIS A 57 -12.02 16.67 8.84
CA HIS A 57 -12.89 15.49 8.75
C HIS A 57 -13.10 14.78 10.10
N GLY A 58 -12.62 15.35 11.21
CA GLY A 58 -12.77 14.81 12.56
C GLY A 58 -11.93 13.57 12.86
N TYR A 59 -11.01 13.19 11.96
CA TYR A 59 -10.09 12.07 12.15
C TYR A 59 -8.73 12.36 11.53
N ARG A 60 -7.72 11.60 11.96
CA ARG A 60 -6.38 11.60 11.38
C ARG A 60 -6.03 10.21 10.87
N LEU A 61 -5.55 10.12 9.64
CA LEU A 61 -4.95 8.91 9.08
C LEU A 61 -3.48 8.80 9.48
N HIS A 62 -3.12 7.65 10.05
CA HIS A 62 -1.76 7.22 10.39
C HIS A 62 -1.34 6.11 9.43
N THR A 63 -0.07 6.08 9.05
CA THR A 63 0.48 5.10 8.11
C THR A 63 1.80 4.57 8.63
N ALA A 64 1.82 3.28 8.96
CA ALA A 64 3.05 2.54 9.21
C ALA A 64 3.41 1.75 7.95
N HIS A 65 4.70 1.47 7.75
CA HIS A 65 5.16 0.75 6.58
C HIS A 65 6.36 -0.15 6.84
N ARG A 66 6.56 -1.09 5.93
CA ARG A 66 7.75 -1.93 5.87
C ARG A 66 8.39 -1.83 4.51
N THR A 67 9.68 -1.52 4.47
CA THR A 67 10.53 -1.83 3.31
C THR A 67 11.43 -3.02 3.66
N TRP A 68 11.86 -3.76 2.65
CA TRP A 68 12.79 -4.87 2.82
C TRP A 68 14.13 -4.53 2.17
N PRO A 69 15.24 -5.05 2.72
CA PRO A 69 16.47 -5.15 1.95
C PRO A 69 16.22 -5.97 0.69
N GLN A 70 16.94 -5.65 -0.38
CA GLN A 70 16.93 -6.44 -1.60
C GLN A 70 17.39 -7.88 -1.29
N SER A 71 16.54 -8.84 -1.61
CA SER A 71 16.80 -10.28 -1.48
C SER A 71 15.84 -11.07 -2.39
N PRO A 72 16.19 -12.32 -2.77
CA PRO A 72 15.27 -13.18 -3.52
C PRO A 72 13.88 -13.32 -2.86
N ASP A 73 13.83 -13.34 -1.53
CA ASP A 73 12.60 -13.48 -0.75
C ASP A 73 11.68 -12.25 -0.87
N SER A 74 12.24 -11.08 -1.19
CA SER A 74 11.47 -9.83 -1.35
C SER A 74 11.20 -9.45 -2.81
N ASP A 75 11.58 -10.30 -3.77
CA ASP A 75 11.47 -9.99 -5.20
C ASP A 75 10.07 -10.29 -5.76
N VAL A 76 9.38 -11.31 -5.23
CA VAL A 76 8.11 -11.80 -5.78
C VAL A 76 6.95 -11.35 -4.89
N LEU A 77 6.21 -10.34 -5.34
CA LEU A 77 5.18 -9.68 -4.54
C LEU A 77 4.10 -10.64 -3.99
N PRO A 78 3.47 -11.53 -4.79
CA PRO A 78 2.48 -12.45 -4.25
C PRO A 78 3.03 -13.37 -3.14
N GLN A 79 4.26 -13.87 -3.31
CA GLN A 79 4.90 -14.72 -2.30
C GLN A 79 5.18 -13.94 -1.02
N LEU A 80 5.74 -12.73 -1.14
CA LEU A 80 5.97 -11.84 -0.02
C LEU A 80 4.67 -11.52 0.75
N LEU A 81 3.56 -11.29 0.06
CA LEU A 81 2.26 -11.07 0.70
C LEU A 81 1.73 -12.31 1.42
N ALA A 82 1.91 -13.50 0.84
CA ALA A 82 1.55 -14.76 1.47
C ALA A 82 2.35 -14.99 2.76
N GLU A 83 3.67 -14.78 2.71
CA GLU A 83 4.55 -14.84 3.90
C GLU A 83 4.12 -13.84 4.98
N MET A 84 3.75 -12.61 4.59
CA MET A 84 3.26 -11.64 5.58
C MET A 84 1.94 -12.07 6.22
N ALA A 85 1.07 -12.77 5.50
CA ALA A 85 -0.17 -13.32 6.06
C ALA A 85 0.14 -14.44 7.07
N GLU A 86 1.12 -15.30 6.77
CA GLU A 86 1.59 -16.36 7.68
C GLU A 86 2.23 -15.75 8.94
N VAL A 87 3.12 -14.77 8.79
CA VAL A 87 3.73 -14.04 9.91
C VAL A 87 2.66 -13.40 10.81
N ALA A 88 1.62 -12.80 10.22
CA ALA A 88 0.51 -12.26 11.01
C ALA A 88 -0.21 -13.39 11.78
N ALA A 89 -0.56 -14.48 11.11
CA ALA A 89 -1.25 -15.61 11.72
C ALA A 89 -0.46 -16.24 12.87
N ASP A 90 0.85 -16.44 12.69
CA ASP A 90 1.75 -17.03 13.69
C ASP A 90 1.90 -16.13 14.93
N ASN A 91 2.05 -14.81 14.72
CA ASN A 91 2.09 -13.87 15.84
C ASN A 91 0.75 -13.83 16.59
N ILE A 92 -0.38 -13.85 15.87
CA ILE A 92 -1.71 -13.93 16.49
C ILE A 92 -1.86 -15.22 17.29
N ALA A 93 -1.40 -16.36 16.77
CA ALA A 93 -1.49 -17.64 17.45
C ALA A 93 -0.60 -17.73 18.70
N SER A 94 0.58 -17.11 18.66
CA SER A 94 1.57 -17.19 19.75
C SER A 94 1.36 -16.14 20.85
N ILE A 95 1.10 -14.89 20.48
CA ILE A 95 0.96 -13.75 21.42
C ILE A 95 -0.52 -13.47 21.72
N GLY A 96 -1.43 -13.81 20.81
CA GLY A 96 -2.86 -13.64 21.02
C GLY A 96 -3.31 -12.19 20.90
N ARG A 97 -4.32 -11.81 21.70
CA ARG A 97 -5.03 -10.53 21.59
C ARG A 97 -4.17 -9.29 21.78
N GLU A 98 -3.06 -9.41 22.49
CA GLU A 98 -2.17 -8.29 22.80
C GLU A 98 -1.24 -7.95 21.63
N TRP A 99 -1.09 -8.85 20.66
CA TRP A 99 -0.25 -8.60 19.50
C TRP A 99 -0.80 -7.45 18.66
N SER A 100 0.12 -6.57 18.27
CA SER A 100 -0.11 -5.47 17.36
C SER A 100 0.91 -5.55 16.22
N PRO A 101 0.50 -5.39 14.94
CA PRO A 101 1.42 -5.46 13.82
C PRO A 101 2.43 -4.30 13.79
N ILE A 102 2.24 -3.26 14.62
CA ILE A 102 3.17 -2.14 14.82
C ILE A 102 3.87 -2.19 16.19
N GLY A 103 3.57 -3.20 17.00
CA GLY A 103 4.15 -3.37 18.33
C GLY A 103 5.59 -3.87 18.27
N PRO A 104 6.34 -3.80 19.39
CA PRO A 104 7.74 -4.22 19.43
C PRO A 104 7.90 -5.74 19.22
N GLU A 105 6.94 -6.53 19.66
CA GLU A 105 6.97 -8.00 19.56
C GLU A 105 6.27 -8.45 18.28
N GLY A 106 7.01 -9.09 17.37
CA GLY A 106 6.45 -9.58 16.10
C GLY A 106 6.04 -8.45 15.14
N SER A 107 6.75 -7.33 15.13
CA SER A 107 6.42 -6.19 14.26
C SER A 107 6.43 -6.56 12.78
N MET A 108 5.38 -6.15 12.08
CA MET A 108 5.26 -6.25 10.63
C MET A 108 5.72 -4.98 9.91
N VAL A 109 6.14 -3.94 10.62
CA VAL A 109 6.55 -2.64 10.06
C VAL A 109 7.87 -2.17 10.65
N ASN A 110 8.58 -1.32 9.92
CA ASN A 110 9.87 -0.75 10.34
C ASN A 110 10.00 0.76 10.09
N GLY A 111 8.94 1.42 9.61
CA GLY A 111 8.91 2.86 9.39
C GLY A 111 7.51 3.46 9.46
N GLY A 112 7.44 4.79 9.39
CA GLY A 112 6.19 5.55 9.46
C GLY A 112 5.71 5.77 10.89
N ASP A 113 4.39 5.82 11.08
CA ASP A 113 3.75 6.09 12.36
C ASP A 113 3.75 4.84 13.27
N LEU A 114 4.89 4.55 13.91
CA LEU A 114 5.09 3.38 14.78
C LEU A 114 4.45 3.52 16.18
N THR A 115 4.07 4.73 16.56
CA THR A 115 3.38 5.01 17.82
C THR A 115 2.03 5.64 17.53
N LEU A 116 0.96 4.90 17.77
CA LEU A 116 -0.40 5.39 17.55
C LEU A 116 -0.99 5.99 18.84
N PRO A 117 -1.85 7.02 18.72
CA PRO A 117 -2.60 7.52 19.87
C PRO A 117 -3.58 6.45 20.39
N PRO A 118 -3.93 6.49 21.69
CA PRO A 118 -4.96 5.61 22.24
C PRO A 118 -6.26 5.70 21.45
N GLY A 119 -6.87 4.54 21.22
CA GLY A 119 -8.12 4.46 20.46
C GLY A 119 -7.97 4.54 18.95
N ALA A 120 -6.74 4.63 18.40
CA ALA A 120 -6.52 4.44 16.97
C ALA A 120 -6.96 3.03 16.53
N TRP A 121 -7.47 2.90 15.31
CA TRP A 121 -7.99 1.65 14.79
C TRP A 121 -7.59 1.38 13.36
N TYR A 122 -7.45 0.09 13.05
CA TYR A 122 -7.10 -0.40 11.73
C TYR A 122 -8.22 -0.10 10.71
N VAL A 123 -7.82 0.40 9.54
CA VAL A 123 -8.75 0.68 8.43
C VAL A 123 -8.33 0.04 7.11
N GLY A 124 -7.13 -0.53 7.02
CA GLY A 124 -6.72 -1.22 5.80
C GLY A 124 -5.24 -1.55 5.70
N VAL A 125 -4.90 -2.29 4.65
CA VAL A 125 -3.55 -2.68 4.28
C VAL A 125 -3.34 -2.34 2.81
N GLY A 126 -2.12 -1.93 2.47
CA GLY A 126 -1.73 -1.78 1.08
C GLY A 126 -0.32 -2.27 0.85
N VAL A 127 0.04 -2.36 -0.42
CA VAL A 127 1.39 -2.63 -0.87
C VAL A 127 1.76 -1.63 -1.95
N SER A 128 3.01 -1.17 -1.89
CA SER A 128 3.67 -0.38 -2.91
C SER A 128 4.63 -1.29 -3.65
N THR A 129 4.64 -1.21 -4.97
CA THR A 129 5.61 -1.91 -5.81
C THR A 129 6.23 -0.96 -6.82
N LEU A 130 7.52 -1.15 -7.05
CA LEU A 130 8.29 -0.49 -8.11
C LEU A 130 8.26 -1.29 -9.42
N ASP A 131 7.69 -2.50 -9.40
CA ASP A 131 7.34 -3.21 -10.62
C ASP A 131 6.15 -2.52 -11.29
N SER A 132 6.16 -2.51 -12.61
CA SER A 132 5.13 -1.85 -13.42
C SER A 132 5.00 -2.52 -14.80
N ASP A 133 4.11 -1.99 -15.64
CA ASP A 133 4.01 -2.35 -17.06
C ASP A 133 5.31 -2.07 -17.85
N GLN A 134 6.25 -1.29 -17.30
CA GLN A 134 7.59 -1.07 -17.86
C GLN A 134 8.58 -2.19 -17.52
N GLY A 135 8.17 -3.15 -16.68
CA GLY A 135 8.97 -4.29 -16.26
C GLY A 135 9.28 -4.27 -14.77
N ARG A 136 10.07 -5.27 -14.35
CA ARG A 136 10.49 -5.40 -12.96
C ARG A 136 11.51 -4.33 -12.59
N TRP A 137 11.46 -3.86 -11.35
CA TRP A 137 12.32 -2.81 -10.81
C TRP A 137 13.79 -2.98 -11.19
N TYR A 138 14.37 -4.17 -11.01
CA TYR A 138 15.78 -4.41 -11.30
C TYR A 138 16.13 -4.28 -12.79
N GLN A 139 15.20 -4.66 -13.66
CA GLN A 139 15.39 -4.53 -15.10
C GLN A 139 15.39 -3.05 -15.49
N VAL A 140 14.40 -2.31 -14.98
CA VAL A 140 14.25 -0.87 -15.21
C VAL A 140 15.45 -0.10 -14.63
N ALA A 141 15.79 -0.31 -13.37
CA ALA A 141 16.89 0.36 -12.69
C ALA A 141 18.25 0.11 -13.37
N ARG A 142 18.52 -1.14 -13.81
CA ARG A 142 19.75 -1.45 -14.56
C ARG A 142 19.82 -0.67 -15.87
N THR A 143 18.74 -0.68 -16.65
CA THR A 143 18.69 0.06 -17.93
C THR A 143 18.91 1.57 -17.74
N LEU A 144 18.37 2.15 -16.66
CA LEU A 144 18.59 3.57 -16.35
C LEU A 144 20.04 3.86 -16.00
N ARG A 145 20.69 2.99 -15.24
CA ARG A 145 22.11 3.16 -14.87
C ARG A 145 23.02 3.01 -16.09
N GLU A 146 22.76 2.05 -16.97
CA GLU A 146 23.47 1.91 -18.25
C GLU A 146 23.27 3.14 -19.15
N ALA A 147 22.05 3.67 -19.23
CA ALA A 147 21.76 4.89 -19.98
C ALA A 147 22.45 6.12 -19.39
N ALA A 148 22.44 6.26 -18.05
CA ALA A 148 23.13 7.33 -17.34
C ALA A 148 24.64 7.29 -17.56
N ALA A 149 25.26 6.10 -17.54
CA ALA A 149 26.69 5.92 -17.86
C ALA A 149 27.03 6.33 -19.30
N ALA A 150 26.07 6.22 -20.23
CA ALA A 150 26.18 6.69 -21.61
C ALA A 150 25.79 8.17 -21.80
N GLY A 151 25.64 8.95 -20.72
CA GLY A 151 25.27 10.38 -20.77
C GLY A 151 23.79 10.66 -21.01
N ARG A 152 22.93 9.63 -21.02
CA ARG A 152 21.47 9.75 -21.20
C ARG A 152 20.77 9.55 -19.86
N TYR A 153 20.97 10.49 -18.94
CA TYR A 153 20.36 10.41 -17.61
C TYR A 153 18.84 10.60 -17.68
N MET A 154 18.10 9.61 -17.18
CA MET A 154 16.69 9.74 -16.86
C MET A 154 16.54 9.78 -15.35
N SER A 155 15.79 10.75 -14.85
CA SER A 155 15.49 10.82 -13.43
C SER A 155 14.61 9.66 -12.99
N ALA A 156 14.87 9.09 -11.81
CA ALA A 156 13.98 8.10 -11.18
C ALA A 156 12.54 8.62 -11.03
N PHE A 157 12.34 9.94 -10.98
CA PHE A 157 11.00 10.56 -10.98
C PHE A 157 10.17 10.29 -12.24
N ASN A 158 10.81 9.83 -13.33
CA ASN A 158 10.13 9.46 -14.58
C ASN A 158 9.69 7.99 -14.63
N LEU A 159 9.90 7.22 -13.56
CA LEU A 159 9.53 5.81 -13.53
C LEU A 159 8.13 5.60 -12.99
N LYS A 160 7.47 4.58 -13.50
CA LYS A 160 6.18 4.12 -13.00
C LYS A 160 6.33 3.26 -11.75
N GLY A 161 5.24 3.13 -11.02
CA GLY A 161 5.12 2.25 -9.86
C GLY A 161 3.66 2.17 -9.45
N GLN A 162 3.33 1.13 -8.68
CA GLN A 162 1.94 0.79 -8.41
C GLN A 162 1.69 0.67 -6.92
N CYS A 163 0.44 0.87 -6.51
CA CYS A 163 -0.02 0.48 -5.19
C CYS A 163 -1.34 -0.29 -5.28
N TYR A 164 -1.48 -1.29 -4.43
CA TYR A 164 -2.70 -2.06 -4.24
C TYR A 164 -3.14 -1.89 -2.79
N VAL A 165 -4.39 -1.52 -2.54
CA VAL A 165 -4.91 -1.28 -1.19
C VAL A 165 -6.27 -1.93 -1.00
N LEU A 166 -6.46 -2.54 0.17
CA LEU A 166 -7.74 -3.02 0.67
C LEU A 166 -8.09 -2.31 1.99
N LEU A 167 -9.31 -1.79 2.07
CA LEU A 167 -9.85 -1.14 3.26
C LEU A 167 -10.97 -1.96 3.89
N THR A 168 -11.20 -1.75 5.19
CA THR A 168 -12.18 -2.51 5.99
C THR A 168 -13.64 -2.22 5.63
N ASP A 169 -13.89 -1.24 4.75
CA ASP A 169 -15.20 -1.01 4.16
C ASP A 169 -15.34 -1.69 2.79
N ASP A 170 -14.57 -2.74 2.49
CA ASP A 170 -14.52 -3.46 1.20
C ASP A 170 -14.05 -2.61 0.01
N THR A 171 -13.39 -1.47 0.26
CA THR A 171 -12.75 -0.72 -0.83
C THR A 171 -11.50 -1.43 -1.32
N ALA A 172 -11.38 -1.59 -2.64
CA ALA A 172 -10.16 -1.93 -3.33
C ALA A 172 -9.68 -0.73 -4.16
N LEU A 173 -8.40 -0.38 -4.03
CA LEU A 173 -7.73 0.68 -4.80
C LEU A 173 -6.52 0.11 -5.54
N HIS A 174 -6.47 0.29 -6.86
CA HIS A 174 -5.26 0.14 -7.65
C HIS A 174 -4.81 1.53 -8.10
N ILE A 175 -3.60 1.91 -7.73
CA ILE A 175 -3.02 3.21 -8.02
C ILE A 175 -1.83 2.99 -8.94
N ASP A 176 -1.97 3.38 -10.21
CA ASP A 176 -0.86 3.47 -11.14
C ASP A 176 -0.26 4.88 -11.06
N ARG A 177 0.93 4.99 -10.50
CA ARG A 177 1.67 6.24 -10.48
C ARG A 177 2.49 6.32 -11.76
N ASP A 178 1.92 6.97 -12.77
CA ASP A 178 2.59 7.31 -14.02
C ASP A 178 2.98 8.80 -14.07
N PRO A 179 4.27 9.16 -14.02
CA PRO A 179 4.72 10.55 -14.13
C PRO A 179 4.49 11.16 -15.52
N GLN A 180 4.17 10.35 -16.52
CA GLN A 180 3.80 10.77 -17.89
C GLN A 180 2.27 10.72 -18.13
N ALA A 181 1.48 10.49 -17.08
CA ALA A 181 0.02 10.50 -17.17
C ALA A 181 -0.48 11.82 -17.77
N ARG A 182 -1.51 11.72 -18.60
CA ARG A 182 -2.15 12.91 -19.19
C ARG A 182 -2.84 13.71 -18.10
N LEU A 183 -2.93 15.03 -18.29
CA LEU A 183 -3.69 15.88 -17.37
C LEU A 183 -5.14 15.36 -17.25
N GLY A 184 -5.56 15.10 -16.01
CA GLY A 184 -6.90 14.55 -15.70
C GLY A 184 -6.95 13.04 -15.54
N ASP A 185 -5.88 12.32 -15.87
CA ASP A 185 -5.68 10.93 -15.49
C ASP A 185 -4.91 10.90 -14.17
N ASP A 186 -5.57 10.47 -13.10
CA ASP A 186 -4.93 10.34 -11.79
C ASP A 186 -4.36 8.94 -11.55
N GLY A 187 -4.57 8.00 -12.48
CA GLY A 187 -4.16 6.60 -12.35
C GLY A 187 -4.80 5.86 -11.18
N VAL A 188 -5.93 6.35 -10.64
CA VAL A 188 -6.60 5.74 -9.49
C VAL A 188 -7.83 4.96 -9.93
N HIS A 189 -7.79 3.64 -9.76
CA HIS A 189 -8.91 2.74 -9.98
C HIS A 189 -9.48 2.29 -8.63
N CYS A 190 -10.79 2.48 -8.45
CA CYS A 190 -11.47 2.21 -7.18
C CYS A 190 -12.80 1.48 -7.42
N ASN A 191 -13.07 0.41 -6.69
CA ASN A 191 -14.35 -0.29 -6.76
C ASN A 191 -15.52 0.47 -6.10
N LYS A 192 -15.23 1.53 -5.34
CA LYS A 192 -16.21 2.41 -4.70
C LYS A 192 -16.06 3.86 -5.16
N THR A 193 -17.04 4.70 -4.87
CA THR A 193 -16.95 6.13 -5.22
C THR A 193 -15.84 6.84 -4.42
N LEU A 194 -14.99 7.58 -5.14
CA LEU A 194 -14.02 8.53 -4.56
C LEU A 194 -14.62 9.94 -4.41
N ASN A 195 -15.70 10.23 -5.15
CA ASN A 195 -16.40 11.50 -5.10
C ASN A 195 -17.90 11.24 -4.79
N PRO A 196 -18.32 11.39 -3.52
CA PRO A 196 -19.68 11.08 -3.10
C PRO A 196 -20.71 12.06 -3.66
N ASP A 197 -20.28 13.25 -4.11
CA ASP A 197 -21.15 14.26 -4.73
C ASP A 197 -21.42 13.97 -6.21
N ARG A 198 -20.66 13.03 -6.80
CA ARG A 198 -20.82 12.61 -8.19
C ARG A 198 -21.61 11.31 -8.25
N THR A 199 -22.86 11.39 -8.74
CA THR A 199 -23.63 10.19 -9.05
C THR A 199 -23.07 9.53 -10.31
N THR A 200 -22.47 8.36 -10.15
CA THR A 200 -22.04 7.48 -11.26
C THR A 200 -22.92 6.24 -11.27
N TYR A 201 -23.62 6.01 -12.38
CA TYR A 201 -24.48 4.83 -12.57
C TYR A 201 -23.69 3.58 -13.02
N TYR A 202 -22.43 3.76 -13.38
CA TYR A 202 -21.54 2.71 -13.84
C TYR A 202 -20.15 2.93 -13.24
N ASN A 203 -19.61 1.89 -12.61
CA ASN A 203 -18.22 1.84 -12.18
C ASN A 203 -17.51 0.69 -12.91
N PRO A 204 -16.62 0.96 -13.89
CA PRO A 204 -15.90 -0.10 -14.60
C PRO A 204 -15.01 -0.95 -13.67
N TYR A 205 -14.70 -0.45 -12.47
CA TYR A 205 -13.84 -1.11 -11.50
C TYR A 205 -14.62 -1.79 -10.36
N GLU A 206 -15.94 -2.00 -10.49
CA GLU A 206 -16.75 -2.66 -9.44
C GLU A 206 -16.16 -4.01 -9.00
N ASN A 207 -15.63 -4.78 -9.95
CA ASN A 207 -14.97 -6.07 -9.71
C ASN A 207 -13.43 -5.98 -9.77
N LEU A 208 -12.83 -4.86 -9.33
CA LEU A 208 -11.41 -4.56 -9.50
C LEU A 208 -10.46 -5.71 -9.13
N THR A 209 -10.74 -6.43 -8.04
CA THR A 209 -9.90 -7.53 -7.54
C THR A 209 -9.89 -8.76 -8.45
N GLN A 210 -10.83 -8.84 -9.40
CA GLN A 210 -10.93 -9.91 -10.40
C GLN A 210 -10.40 -9.49 -11.77
N GLN A 211 -10.02 -8.22 -11.94
CA GLN A 211 -9.50 -7.65 -13.18
C GLN A 211 -7.98 -7.82 -13.29
N GLY A 212 -7.43 -7.58 -14.49
CA GLY A 212 -6.00 -7.66 -14.76
C GLY A 212 -5.55 -9.03 -15.29
N ASP A 213 -4.24 -9.24 -15.31
CA ASP A 213 -3.61 -10.53 -15.64
C ASP A 213 -3.61 -11.48 -14.43
N ASP A 214 -3.03 -12.68 -14.61
CA ASP A 214 -2.95 -13.69 -13.54
C ASP A 214 -2.15 -13.19 -12.33
N GLU A 215 -1.08 -12.43 -12.57
CA GLU A 215 -0.23 -11.88 -11.51
C GLU A 215 -0.97 -10.82 -10.70
N THR A 216 -1.67 -9.89 -11.35
CA THR A 216 -2.51 -8.88 -10.70
C THR A 216 -3.58 -9.52 -9.82
N ARG A 217 -4.26 -10.56 -10.32
CA ARG A 217 -5.25 -11.30 -9.54
C ARG A 217 -4.62 -12.03 -8.35
N ASP A 218 -3.41 -12.56 -8.50
CA ASP A 218 -2.71 -13.21 -7.39
C ASP A 218 -2.30 -12.20 -6.32
N ILE A 219 -1.80 -11.01 -6.71
CA ILE A 219 -1.53 -9.90 -5.77
C ILE A 219 -2.78 -9.59 -4.95
N TRP A 220 -3.94 -9.43 -5.61
CA TRP A 220 -5.21 -9.17 -4.93
C TRP A 220 -5.60 -10.29 -3.96
N ARG A 221 -5.44 -11.55 -4.37
CA ARG A 221 -5.75 -12.71 -3.55
C ARG A 221 -4.88 -12.76 -2.28
N GLN A 222 -3.57 -12.58 -2.41
CA GLN A 222 -2.66 -12.63 -1.27
C GLN A 222 -2.79 -11.42 -0.36
N LEU A 223 -2.98 -10.22 -0.94
CA LEU A 223 -3.30 -9.02 -0.16
C LEU A 223 -4.63 -9.18 0.59
N GLY A 224 -5.62 -9.83 -0.03
CA GLY A 224 -6.90 -10.16 0.57
C GLY A 224 -6.77 -11.12 1.76
N ALA A 225 -5.94 -12.16 1.63
CA ALA A 225 -5.66 -13.09 2.73
C ALA A 225 -5.04 -12.36 3.93
N LEU A 226 -4.02 -11.53 3.68
CA LEU A 226 -3.40 -10.71 4.71
C LEU A 226 -4.40 -9.74 5.36
N HIS A 227 -5.17 -9.01 4.54
CA HIS A 227 -6.18 -8.07 5.01
C HIS A 227 -7.23 -8.75 5.88
N HIS A 228 -7.70 -9.94 5.48
CA HIS A 228 -8.68 -10.71 6.24
C HIS A 228 -8.13 -11.12 7.61
N THR A 229 -6.91 -11.66 7.67
CA THR A 229 -6.24 -12.04 8.92
C THR A 229 -6.11 -10.85 9.87
N LEU A 230 -5.63 -9.71 9.38
CA LEU A 230 -5.49 -8.50 10.18
C LEU A 230 -6.84 -7.94 10.64
N THR A 231 -7.83 -7.89 9.75
CA THR A 231 -9.18 -7.40 10.07
C THR A 231 -9.85 -8.27 11.14
N ALA A 232 -9.78 -9.58 10.98
CA ALA A 232 -10.35 -10.54 11.93
C ALA A 232 -9.73 -10.38 13.33
N HIS A 233 -8.41 -10.17 13.42
CA HIS A 233 -7.73 -9.96 14.69
C HIS A 233 -8.03 -8.60 15.31
N LEU A 234 -7.79 -7.52 14.54
CA LEU A 234 -7.76 -6.15 15.06
C LEU A 234 -9.16 -5.56 15.28
N LEU A 235 -10.20 -6.07 14.61
CA LEU A 235 -11.57 -5.56 14.78
C LEU A 235 -12.45 -6.41 15.69
N SER A 236 -12.15 -7.69 15.91
CA SER A 236 -13.04 -8.58 16.69
C SER A 236 -13.09 -8.29 18.21
N GLY A 237 -12.33 -7.30 18.70
CA GLY A 237 -12.39 -6.82 20.09
C GLY A 237 -13.28 -5.58 20.30
N ARG A 238 -13.83 -4.96 19.24
CA ARG A 238 -14.69 -3.79 19.39
C ARG A 238 -16.12 -4.22 19.70
N ARG A 239 -16.54 -3.99 20.95
CA ARG A 239 -17.97 -3.82 21.25
C ARG A 239 -18.45 -2.56 20.51
N ALA A 240 -19.57 -2.71 19.81
CA ALA A 240 -20.31 -1.63 19.16
C ALA A 240 -20.72 -0.54 20.16
#